data_AF-A0A1G1R3R9-F1
#
_entry.id   AF-A0A1G1R3R9-F1
#
_cell.length_a   1.000
_cell.length_b   1.000
_cell.length_c   1.000
_cell.angle_alpha   90.00
_cell.angle_beta   90.00
_cell.angle_gamma   90.00
#
_symmetry.space_group_name_H-M   'P 1'
#
loop_
_entity.id
_entity.type
_entity.pdbx_description
1 polymer ?
#
loop_
_entity_poly.entity_id
_entity_poly.type
_entity_poly.pdbx_seq_one_letter_code
_entity_poly.pdbx_strand_id
1 'polypeptide(L)'
;MYEGLLNILKENKLRGNRVDIHIGLRSDAPLSRLLGEPAYKELRRFKFKLEYNIHYDSWSGRIKQQDLKGIMRLRRPLKKTEPCWLLYSGPTILSNGDMTLCGCRDLDGDAEFVLGNIKDKTILEMWRDQRVGNIRKGFYSSRYPEMCRNCSFYNDLSPLRKEKLNKFFR
;
A
#
# COMPACT_ATOMS: atom_id res chain seq x y z
N MET A 1 8.33 23.48 3.22
CA MET A 1 7.07 22.73 2.95
C MET A 1 5.83 23.59 3.14
N TYR A 2 5.67 24.26 4.30
CA TYR A 2 4.53 25.13 4.60
C TYR A 2 4.30 26.25 3.56
N GLU A 3 5.32 27.05 3.26
CA GLU A 3 5.20 28.19 2.33
C GLU A 3 4.76 27.75 0.93
N GLY A 4 5.29 26.65 0.43
CA GLY A 4 4.90 26.08 -0.87
C GLY A 4 3.42 25.72 -0.91
N LEU A 5 2.91 25.08 0.15
CA LEU A 5 1.49 24.75 0.26
C LEU A 5 0.62 26.01 0.31
N LEU A 6 1.02 27.01 1.11
CA LEU A 6 0.31 28.27 1.21
C LEU A 6 0.24 29.00 -0.14
N ASN A 7 1.33 29.00 -0.91
CA ASN A 7 1.39 29.60 -2.24
C ASN A 7 0.43 28.91 -3.21
N ILE A 8 0.37 27.57 -3.21
CA ILE A 8 -0.57 26.81 -4.04
C ILE A 8 -2.03 27.17 -3.69
N LEU A 9 -2.35 27.28 -2.40
CA LEU A 9 -3.70 27.62 -1.94
C LEU A 9 -4.09 29.07 -2.30
N LYS A 10 -3.15 30.01 -2.16
CA LYS A 10 -3.33 31.41 -2.58
C LYS A 10 -3.60 31.48 -4.09
N GLU A 11 -2.79 30.80 -4.89
CA GLU A 11 -2.93 30.79 -6.34
C GLU A 11 -4.25 30.15 -6.78
N ASN A 12 -4.64 29.03 -6.18
CA ASN A 12 -5.92 28.39 -6.48
C ASN A 12 -7.09 29.33 -6.16
N LYS A 13 -7.02 30.06 -5.04
CA LYS A 13 -8.02 31.07 -4.68
C LYS A 13 -8.07 32.22 -5.69
N LEU A 14 -6.92 32.76 -6.11
CA LEU A 14 -6.84 33.83 -7.12
C LEU A 14 -7.47 33.41 -8.45
N ARG A 15 -7.36 32.12 -8.82
CA ARG A 15 -7.94 31.56 -10.04
C ARG A 15 -9.40 31.12 -9.92
N GLY A 16 -10.06 31.42 -8.79
CA GLY A 16 -11.47 31.09 -8.56
C GLY A 16 -11.71 29.66 -8.03
N ASN A 17 -10.73 29.06 -7.35
CA ASN A 17 -10.79 27.72 -6.76
C ASN A 17 -11.13 26.60 -7.76
N ARG A 18 -10.49 26.60 -8.94
CA ARG A 18 -10.75 25.64 -10.03
C ARG A 18 -10.24 24.22 -9.73
N VAL A 19 -9.27 24.08 -8.83
CA VAL A 19 -8.69 22.79 -8.44
C VAL A 19 -9.21 22.37 -7.07
N ASP A 20 -9.69 21.12 -6.95
CA ASP A 20 -10.02 20.52 -5.65
C ASP A 20 -8.72 20.03 -4.98
N ILE A 21 -8.29 20.73 -3.94
CA ILE A 21 -7.02 20.43 -3.26
C ILE A 21 -7.30 19.56 -2.03
N HIS A 22 -6.63 18.41 -1.96
CA HIS A 22 -6.67 17.50 -0.82
C HIS A 22 -5.30 17.47 -0.15
N ILE A 23 -5.27 17.70 1.16
CA ILE A 23 -4.05 17.65 1.98
C ILE A 23 -4.17 16.44 2.90
N GLY A 24 -3.36 15.42 2.65
CA GLY A 24 -3.27 14.22 3.48
C GLY A 24 -2.18 14.31 4.53
N LEU A 25 -2.57 14.22 5.81
CA LEU A 25 -1.67 14.22 6.94
C LEU A 25 -1.55 12.85 7.57
N ARG A 26 -0.31 12.49 7.88
CA ARG A 26 0.03 11.39 8.78
C ARG A 26 0.69 11.97 10.02
N SER A 27 0.12 11.74 11.20
CA SER A 27 0.54 12.43 12.43
C SER A 27 0.63 11.50 13.63
N ASP A 28 1.52 11.86 14.55
CA ASP A 28 1.66 11.33 15.91
C ASP A 28 0.91 12.14 16.97
N ALA A 29 0.25 13.22 16.57
CA ALA A 29 -0.51 14.09 17.46
C ALA A 29 -2.01 14.09 17.11
N PRO A 30 -2.90 14.31 18.10
CA PRO A 30 -4.33 14.46 17.85
C PRO A 30 -4.62 15.58 16.86
N LEU A 31 -5.63 15.38 16.01
CA LEU A 31 -6.09 16.38 15.04
C LEU A 31 -6.40 17.73 15.73
N SER A 32 -6.99 17.73 16.92
CA SER A 32 -7.27 18.97 17.69
C SER A 32 -6.03 19.81 17.94
N ARG A 33 -4.90 19.18 18.27
CA ARG A 33 -3.61 19.87 18.46
C ARG A 33 -3.12 20.48 17.15
N LEU A 34 -3.10 19.70 16.06
CA LEU A 34 -2.67 20.18 14.75
C LEU A 34 -3.49 21.39 14.28
N LEU A 35 -4.80 21.34 14.44
CA LEU A 35 -5.70 22.42 14.04
C LEU A 35 -5.52 23.69 14.89
N GLY A 36 -4.93 23.57 16.09
CA GLY A 36 -4.58 24.68 16.97
C GLY A 36 -3.30 25.42 16.55
N GLU A 37 -2.45 24.80 15.75
CA GLU A 37 -1.17 25.37 15.30
C GLU A 37 -1.41 26.61 14.42
N PRO A 38 -0.57 27.66 14.55
CA PRO A 38 -0.69 28.89 13.75
C PRO A 38 -0.74 28.62 12.24
N ALA A 39 0.08 27.67 11.76
CA ALA A 39 0.12 27.26 10.36
C ALA A 39 -1.25 26.76 9.87
N TYR A 40 -1.93 25.89 10.61
CA TYR A 40 -3.26 25.39 10.21
C TYR A 40 -4.35 26.45 10.29
N LYS A 41 -4.26 27.35 11.28
CA LYS A 41 -5.18 28.49 11.37
C LYS A 41 -5.10 29.39 10.13
N GLU A 42 -3.90 29.59 9.58
CA GLU A 42 -3.72 30.33 8.33
C GLU A 42 -4.24 29.53 7.12
N LEU A 43 -3.86 28.26 6.99
CA LEU A 43 -4.30 27.42 5.85
C LEU A 43 -5.82 27.31 5.76
N ARG A 44 -6.52 27.23 6.90
CA ARG A 44 -7.99 27.17 7.00
C ARG A 44 -8.74 28.32 6.32
N ARG A 45 -8.05 29.41 5.98
CA ARG A 45 -8.61 30.55 5.22
C ARG A 45 -8.81 30.25 3.72
N PHE A 46 -8.34 29.09 3.25
CA PHE A 46 -8.40 28.66 1.86
C PHE A 46 -9.27 27.39 1.70
N LYS A 47 -9.75 27.15 0.47
CA LYS A 47 -10.55 25.97 0.16
C LYS A 47 -9.65 24.76 -0.09
N PHE A 48 -9.73 23.76 0.78
CA PHE A 48 -9.10 22.45 0.63
C PHE A 48 -9.85 21.42 1.49
N LYS A 49 -9.60 20.14 1.22
CA LYS A 49 -10.04 19.01 2.06
C LYS A 49 -8.85 18.48 2.85
N LEU A 50 -9.08 18.22 4.13
CA LEU A 50 -8.07 17.66 5.02
C LEU A 50 -8.36 16.17 5.24
N GLU A 51 -7.41 15.33 4.86
CA GLU A 51 -7.39 13.93 5.27
C GLU A 51 -6.41 13.77 6.43
N TYR A 52 -6.82 13.09 7.48
CA TYR A 52 -6.02 12.88 8.68
C TYR A 52 -5.96 11.39 8.99
N ASN A 53 -4.74 10.86 9.12
CA ASN A 53 -4.53 9.44 9.31
C ASN A 53 -3.46 9.16 10.38
N ILE A 54 -3.82 8.36 11.38
CA ILE A 54 -2.90 7.87 12.42
C ILE A 54 -2.58 6.38 12.24
N HIS A 55 -3.10 5.75 11.18
CA HIS A 55 -2.96 4.32 10.95
C HIS A 55 -1.86 4.01 9.94
N TYR A 56 -0.83 3.33 10.43
CA TYR A 56 0.38 3.00 9.70
C TYR A 56 0.42 1.53 9.36
N ASP A 57 1.18 1.24 8.32
CA ASP A 57 1.39 -0.10 7.84
C ASP A 57 2.46 -0.82 8.70
N SER A 58 2.24 -2.10 9.03
CA SER A 58 3.20 -2.89 9.84
C SER A 58 4.37 -3.41 9.03
N TRP A 59 4.35 -3.24 7.71
CA TRP A 59 5.34 -3.76 6.79
C TRP A 59 5.57 -5.27 6.94
N SER A 60 4.45 -6.01 6.92
CA SER A 60 4.42 -7.46 7.19
C SER A 60 4.94 -7.85 8.59
N GLY A 61 4.79 -6.95 9.57
CA GLY A 61 5.20 -7.18 10.96
C GLY A 61 6.64 -6.74 11.27
N ARG A 62 7.39 -6.22 10.28
CA ARG A 62 8.73 -5.66 10.50
C ARG A 62 8.70 -4.39 11.36
N ILE A 63 7.62 -3.60 11.27
CA ILE A 63 7.36 -2.45 12.15
C ILE A 63 6.40 -2.87 13.26
N LYS A 64 6.81 -2.60 14.51
CA LYS A 64 6.07 -2.89 15.74
C LYS A 64 5.47 -1.62 16.32
N GLN A 65 4.46 -1.76 17.18
CA GLN A 65 3.75 -0.62 17.78
C GLN A 65 4.68 0.29 18.61
N GLN A 66 5.73 -0.28 19.20
CA GLN A 66 6.77 0.43 19.95
C GLN A 66 7.67 1.32 19.07
N ASP A 67 7.74 1.05 17.76
CA ASP A 67 8.52 1.85 16.81
C ASP A 67 7.77 3.13 16.40
N LEU A 68 6.48 3.22 16.76
CA LEU A 68 5.62 4.36 16.43
C LEU A 68 5.60 5.40 17.55
N LYS A 69 5.38 6.67 17.18
CA LYS A 69 5.35 7.79 18.12
C LYS A 69 3.94 8.23 18.48
N GLY A 70 3.79 8.78 19.68
CA GLY A 70 2.56 9.42 20.14
C GLY A 70 1.32 8.55 19.95
N ILE A 71 0.33 9.07 19.21
CA ILE A 71 -0.96 8.39 19.00
C ILE A 71 -1.03 7.54 17.73
N MET A 72 0.09 7.36 17.02
CA MET A 72 0.14 6.50 15.83
C MET A 72 -0.24 5.05 16.19
N ARG A 73 -0.92 4.35 15.28
CA ARG A 73 -1.38 2.97 15.46
C ARG A 73 -1.07 2.13 14.23
N LEU A 74 -0.70 0.87 14.44
CA LEU A 74 -0.60 -0.09 13.35
C LEU A 74 -1.98 -0.51 12.85
N ARG A 75 -2.11 -0.62 11.52
CA ARG A 75 -3.27 -1.24 10.88
C ARG A 75 -3.31 -2.72 11.24
N ARG A 76 -4.51 -3.21 11.55
CA ARG A 76 -4.72 -4.64 11.77
C ARG A 76 -4.66 -5.38 10.43
N PRO A 77 -3.95 -6.51 10.34
CA PRO A 77 -3.99 -7.36 9.16
C PRO A 77 -5.42 -7.80 8.85
N LEU A 78 -5.79 -7.79 7.58
CA LEU A 78 -7.08 -8.32 7.14
C LEU A 78 -7.07 -9.85 7.19
N LYS A 79 -8.25 -10.42 7.45
CA LYS A 79 -8.49 -11.86 7.32
C LYS A 79 -8.31 -12.28 5.87
N LYS A 80 -7.57 -13.37 5.66
CA LYS A 80 -7.22 -13.90 4.34
C LYS A 80 -8.08 -15.11 4.07
N THR A 81 -9.04 -14.97 3.18
CA THR A 81 -9.98 -16.04 2.79
C THR A 81 -9.66 -16.59 1.40
N GLU A 82 -8.90 -15.84 0.61
CA GLU A 82 -8.46 -16.20 -0.73
C GLU A 82 -7.06 -15.61 -0.98
N PRO A 83 -6.38 -15.94 -2.09
CA PRO A 83 -5.06 -15.40 -2.38
C PRO A 83 -5.12 -13.89 -2.58
N CYS A 84 -4.03 -13.21 -2.24
CA CYS A 84 -3.86 -11.80 -2.59
C CYS A 84 -3.89 -11.64 -4.12
N TRP A 85 -4.62 -10.65 -4.65
CA TRP A 85 -4.67 -10.43 -6.10
C TRP A 85 -3.30 -10.19 -6.74
N LEU A 86 -2.34 -9.65 -5.98
CA LEU A 86 -0.95 -9.44 -6.43
C LEU A 86 -0.27 -10.75 -6.87
N LEU A 87 -0.66 -11.88 -6.29
CA LEU A 87 -0.14 -13.18 -6.71
C LEU A 87 -0.57 -13.54 -8.14
N TYR A 88 -1.44 -12.77 -8.79
CA TYR A 88 -1.89 -12.93 -10.16
C TYR A 88 -1.59 -11.72 -11.06
N SER A 89 -1.06 -10.62 -10.52
CA SER A 89 -0.86 -9.38 -11.29
C SER A 89 0.31 -9.45 -12.27
N GLY A 90 1.15 -10.47 -12.17
CA GLY A 90 2.32 -10.69 -13.01
C GLY A 90 3.61 -10.83 -12.20
N PRO A 91 4.74 -11.09 -12.87
CA PRO A 91 6.04 -11.23 -12.23
C PRO A 91 6.54 -9.89 -11.65
N THR A 92 7.13 -9.91 -10.46
CA THR A 92 7.98 -8.81 -9.98
C THR A 92 9.44 -9.23 -10.07
N ILE A 93 10.27 -8.40 -10.68
CA ILE A 93 11.73 -8.63 -10.79
C ILE A 93 12.44 -7.61 -9.89
N LEU A 94 13.25 -8.11 -8.97
CA LEU A 94 14.11 -7.31 -8.08
C LEU A 94 15.34 -6.80 -8.84
N SER A 95 16.03 -5.80 -8.28
CA SER A 95 17.18 -5.16 -8.92
C SER A 95 18.36 -6.11 -9.19
N ASN A 96 18.46 -7.20 -8.44
CA ASN A 96 19.46 -8.26 -8.64
C ASN A 96 19.05 -9.32 -9.69
N GLY A 97 17.85 -9.21 -10.26
CA GLY A 97 17.29 -10.15 -11.23
C GLY A 97 16.44 -11.27 -10.63
N ASP A 98 16.27 -11.33 -9.31
CA ASP A 98 15.41 -12.33 -8.69
C ASP A 98 13.94 -12.03 -8.97
N MET A 99 13.18 -13.07 -9.33
CA MET A 99 11.75 -12.99 -9.51
C MET A 99 11.03 -13.36 -8.23
N THR A 100 10.19 -12.45 -7.73
CA THR A 100 9.30 -12.67 -6.58
C THR A 100 7.82 -12.60 -6.98
N LEU A 101 6.98 -13.30 -6.23
CA LEU A 101 5.52 -13.24 -6.34
C LEU A 101 4.89 -12.04 -5.61
N CYS A 102 5.64 -11.29 -4.80
CA CYS A 102 5.08 -10.20 -3.99
C CYS A 102 5.92 -8.92 -4.02
N GLY A 103 5.74 -8.10 -5.05
CA GLY A 103 6.39 -6.78 -5.13
C GLY A 103 5.97 -5.75 -4.09
N CYS A 104 4.99 -6.03 -3.23
CA CYS A 104 4.60 -5.11 -2.16
C CYS A 104 5.37 -5.31 -0.86
N ARG A 105 5.89 -6.52 -0.60
CA ARG A 105 6.42 -6.91 0.72
C ARG A 105 7.76 -7.62 0.68
N ASP A 106 8.03 -8.31 -0.43
CA ASP A 106 9.25 -9.06 -0.63
C ASP A 106 10.20 -8.23 -1.49
N LEU A 107 10.68 -7.12 -0.94
CA LEU A 107 11.60 -6.22 -1.64
C LEU A 107 13.05 -6.68 -1.55
N ASP A 108 13.37 -7.50 -0.54
CA ASP A 108 14.71 -8.01 -0.29
C ASP A 108 14.93 -9.40 -0.91
N GLY A 109 13.87 -10.05 -1.41
CA GLY A 109 13.95 -11.40 -1.97
C GLY A 109 14.30 -12.47 -0.92
N ASP A 110 14.08 -12.16 0.36
CA ASP A 110 14.39 -13.03 1.49
C ASP A 110 13.23 -13.97 1.85
N ALA A 111 12.11 -13.87 1.13
CA ALA A 111 10.90 -14.61 1.42
C ALA A 111 10.75 -15.90 0.61
N GLU A 112 9.77 -16.71 1.04
CA GLU A 112 9.25 -17.89 0.33
C GLU A 112 8.70 -17.58 -1.09
N PHE A 113 8.70 -16.32 -1.51
CA PHE A 113 8.16 -15.86 -2.79
C PHE A 113 9.16 -15.82 -3.93
N VAL A 114 10.47 -15.96 -3.66
CA VAL A 114 11.49 -15.97 -4.73
C VAL A 114 11.46 -17.28 -5.51
N LEU A 115 11.34 -17.15 -6.83
CA LEU A 115 11.18 -18.27 -7.76
C LEU A 115 12.47 -18.61 -8.53
N GLY A 116 13.43 -17.69 -8.58
CA GLY A 116 14.71 -17.84 -9.26
C GLY A 116 15.19 -16.51 -9.82
N ASN A 117 16.29 -16.54 -10.58
CA ASN A 117 16.88 -15.37 -11.21
C ASN A 117 16.68 -15.40 -12.73
N ILE A 118 16.46 -14.22 -13.33
CA ILE A 118 16.29 -14.07 -14.80
C ILE A 118 17.53 -14.44 -15.61
N LYS A 119 18.71 -14.55 -14.97
CA LYS A 119 19.94 -15.02 -15.61
C LYS A 119 19.93 -16.53 -15.87
N ASP A 120 19.15 -17.28 -15.09
CA ASP A 120 19.16 -18.75 -15.11
C ASP A 120 17.91 -19.35 -15.74
N LYS A 121 16.76 -18.67 -15.62
CA LYS A 121 15.45 -19.15 -16.08
C LYS A 121 14.69 -18.05 -16.78
N THR A 122 13.85 -18.43 -17.73
CA THR A 122 12.88 -17.49 -18.31
C THR A 122 11.81 -17.14 -17.27
N ILE A 123 11.26 -15.93 -17.40
CA ILE A 123 10.13 -15.47 -16.57
C ILE A 123 8.95 -16.44 -16.66
N LEU A 124 8.70 -17.00 -17.85
CA LEU A 124 7.57 -17.92 -18.07
C LEU A 124 7.75 -19.24 -17.31
N GLU A 125 8.96 -19.79 -17.30
CA GLU A 125 9.28 -21.00 -16.52
C GLU A 125 9.08 -20.75 -15.03
N MET A 126 9.61 -19.64 -14.51
CA MET A 126 9.44 -19.28 -13.10
C MET A 126 7.96 -19.03 -12.76
N TRP A 127 7.20 -18.36 -13.62
CA TRP A 127 5.77 -18.09 -13.37
C TRP A 127 4.89 -19.35 -13.42
N ARG A 128 5.28 -20.35 -14.22
CA ARG A 128 4.58 -21.64 -14.33
C ARG A 128 5.05 -22.68 -13.30
N ASP A 129 6.00 -22.32 -12.43
CA ASP A 129 6.49 -23.18 -11.36
C ASP A 129 5.33 -23.64 -10.46
N GLN A 130 5.32 -24.92 -10.10
CA GLN A 130 4.29 -25.53 -9.26
C GLN A 130 4.17 -24.82 -7.89
N ARG A 131 5.27 -24.24 -7.38
CA ARG A 131 5.29 -23.43 -6.14
C ARG A 131 4.29 -22.28 -6.20
N VAL A 132 4.14 -21.63 -7.36
CA VAL A 132 3.18 -20.52 -7.55
C VAL A 132 1.75 -21.01 -7.29
N GLY A 133 1.38 -22.16 -7.87
CA GLY A 133 0.08 -22.79 -7.66
C GLY A 133 -0.14 -23.21 -6.21
N ASN A 134 0.90 -23.76 -5.56
CA ASN A 134 0.84 -24.19 -4.16
C ASN A 134 0.65 -23.02 -3.20
N ILE A 135 1.39 -21.93 -3.39
CA ILE A 135 1.26 -20.69 -2.60
C ILE A 135 -0.17 -20.16 -2.72
N ARG A 136 -0.69 -20.03 -3.94
CA ARG A 136 -2.07 -19.56 -4.17
C ARG A 136 -3.08 -20.48 -3.47
N LYS A 137 -3.04 -21.79 -3.71
CA LYS A 137 -3.96 -22.75 -3.09
C LYS A 137 -3.90 -22.73 -1.56
N GLY A 138 -2.70 -22.49 -0.99
CA GLY A 138 -2.48 -22.43 0.45
C GLY A 138 -3.36 -21.41 1.18
N PHE A 139 -3.67 -20.26 0.56
CA PHE A 139 -4.53 -19.24 1.18
C PHE A 139 -5.92 -19.76 1.54
N TYR A 140 -6.51 -20.63 0.71
CA TYR A 140 -7.84 -21.21 0.98
C TYR A 140 -7.85 -22.19 2.17
N SER A 141 -6.68 -22.67 2.58
CA SER A 141 -6.51 -23.53 3.76
C SER A 141 -5.76 -22.84 4.89
N SER A 142 -5.69 -21.50 4.89
CA SER A 142 -4.91 -20.71 5.87
C SER A 142 -3.42 -21.07 5.96
N ARG A 143 -2.87 -21.67 4.91
CA ARG A 143 -1.44 -21.99 4.72
C ARG A 143 -0.81 -20.97 3.76
N TYR A 144 -0.72 -19.72 4.21
CA TYR A 144 -0.03 -18.67 3.47
C TYR A 144 1.39 -18.45 4.01
N PRO A 145 2.31 -17.89 3.19
CA PRO A 145 3.68 -17.59 3.60
C PRO A 145 3.78 -16.70 4.84
N GLU A 146 4.89 -16.77 5.57
CA GLU A 146 5.05 -16.07 6.86
C GLU A 146 4.83 -14.55 6.72
N MET A 147 5.44 -13.96 5.69
CA MET A 147 5.29 -12.54 5.35
C MET A 147 3.83 -12.11 5.14
N CYS A 148 2.96 -13.05 4.76
CA CYS A 148 1.54 -12.76 4.60
C CYS A 148 0.79 -12.70 5.92
N ARG A 149 1.22 -13.40 6.98
CA ARG A 149 0.45 -13.46 8.24
C ARG A 149 0.09 -12.07 8.76
N ASN A 150 1.11 -11.21 8.84
CA ASN A 150 0.99 -9.86 9.37
C ASN A 150 0.86 -8.76 8.29
N CYS A 151 0.61 -9.13 7.03
CA CYS A 151 0.47 -8.15 5.95
C CYS A 151 -0.84 -7.35 6.08
N SER A 152 -0.72 -6.05 6.35
CA SER A 152 -1.81 -5.06 6.35
C SER A 152 -2.19 -4.52 4.96
N PHE A 153 -1.54 -5.00 3.91
CA PHE A 153 -1.78 -4.59 2.52
C PHE A 153 -2.40 -5.70 1.66
N TYR A 154 -2.78 -6.82 2.29
CA TYR A 154 -3.55 -7.87 1.63
C TYR A 154 -4.81 -7.26 1.01
N ASN A 155 -5.05 -7.60 -0.24
CA ASN A 155 -6.31 -7.34 -0.93
C ASN A 155 -6.75 -8.63 -1.58
N ASP A 156 -8.03 -8.94 -1.43
CA ASP A 156 -8.65 -10.15 -1.97
C ASP A 156 -8.70 -10.11 -3.51
N LEU A 157 -9.36 -11.08 -4.16
CA LEU A 157 -9.44 -11.15 -5.62
C LEU A 157 -10.50 -10.20 -6.22
N SER A 158 -11.15 -9.35 -5.40
CA SER A 158 -12.16 -8.42 -5.91
C SER A 158 -11.68 -7.49 -7.02
N PRO A 159 -10.41 -6.99 -7.05
CA PRO A 159 -9.94 -6.15 -8.15
C PRO A 159 -9.97 -6.88 -9.50
N LEU A 160 -9.55 -8.14 -9.52
CA LEU A 160 -9.52 -8.96 -10.75
C LEU A 160 -10.94 -9.36 -11.20
N ARG A 161 -11.86 -9.58 -10.25
CA ARG A 161 -13.27 -9.84 -10.56
C ARG A 161 -13.94 -8.64 -11.23
N LYS A 162 -13.66 -7.43 -10.74
CA LYS A 162 -14.19 -6.17 -11.31
C LYS A 162 -13.63 -5.88 -12.70
N GLU A 163 -12.37 -6.20 -12.95
CA GLU A 163 -11.76 -6.01 -14.27
C GLU A 163 -12.40 -6.92 -15.35
N LYS A 164 -12.76 -8.15 -14.99
CA LYS A 164 -13.50 -9.06 -15.88
C LYS A 164 -14.89 -8.55 -16.23
N LEU A 165 -15.60 -7.95 -15.27
CA LEU A 165 -16.93 -7.36 -15.51
C LEU A 165 -16.84 -6.17 -16.46
N ASN A 166 -15.87 -5.26 -16.27
CA ASN A 166 -15.72 -4.09 -17.14
C ASN A 166 -15.29 -4.44 -18.58
N LYS A 167 -14.65 -5.59 -18.81
CA LYS A 167 -14.36 -6.12 -20.15
C LYS A 167 -15.55 -6.84 -20.80
N PHE A 168 -16.56 -7.24 -20.03
CA PHE A 168 -17.76 -7.92 -20.53
C PHE A 168 -18.88 -6.93 -20.95
N PHE A 169 -18.82 -5.70 -20.45
CA PHE A 169 -19.75 -4.60 -20.79
C PHE A 169 -19.14 -3.56 -21.75
N ARG A 170 -18.04 -3.90 -22.42
CA ARG A 170 -17.46 -3.17 -23.56
C ARG A 170 -17.53 -4.06 -24.79
#